data_AF-A0A316XIQ3-F1
#
_entry.id   AF-A0A316XIQ3-F1
#
_cell.length_a   1.000
_cell.length_b   1.000
_cell.length_c   1.000
_cell.angle_alpha   90.00
_cell.angle_beta   90.00
_cell.angle_gamma   90.00
#
_symmetry.space_group_name_H-M   'P 1'
#
loop_
_entity.id
_entity.type
_entity.pdbx_description
1 polymer ?
#
loop_
_entity_poly.entity_id
_entity_poly.type
_entity_poly.pdbx_seq_one_letter_code
_entity_poly.pdbx_strand_id
1 'polypeptide(L)'
;MNKLQIFPVTIIVLQLISLGHLYYTYKYGSTQIPAAFIELNILAVLNIVVLILSYFFYFNTPEKQGLWWLPITISVLIIVFTLICYIIMGIDKYK
;
A
#
# COMPACT_ATOMS: atom_id res chain seq x y z
N MET A 1 -7.32 11.31 22.90
CA MET A 1 -7.48 10.46 21.70
C MET A 1 -7.54 9.01 22.16
N ASN A 2 -8.54 8.23 21.75
CA ASN A 2 -8.65 6.83 22.17
C ASN A 2 -7.41 6.08 21.68
N LYS A 3 -6.68 5.39 22.59
CA LYS A 3 -5.41 4.70 22.25
C LYS A 3 -5.55 3.75 21.05
N LEU A 4 -6.76 3.21 20.87
CA LEU A 4 -7.14 2.31 19.78
C LEU A 4 -7.07 2.98 18.38
N GLN A 5 -7.27 4.30 18.27
CA GLN A 5 -7.23 5.01 16.99
C GLN A 5 -5.80 5.38 16.53
N ILE A 6 -4.79 5.23 17.40
CA ILE A 6 -3.41 5.58 17.07
C ILE A 6 -2.86 4.66 15.97
N PHE A 7 -3.18 3.37 16.03
CA PHE A 7 -2.70 2.38 15.07
C PHE A 7 -3.12 2.67 13.61
N PRO A 8 -4.42 2.82 13.29
CA PRO A 8 -4.83 3.10 11.91
C PRO A 8 -4.27 4.45 11.41
N VAL A 9 -4.16 5.46 12.28
CA VAL A 9 -3.59 6.77 11.91
C VAL A 9 -2.11 6.64 11.53
N THR A 10 -1.30 5.95 12.35
CA THR A 10 0.12 5.74 12.05
C THR A 10 0.30 4.99 10.73
N ILE A 11 -0.52 3.97 10.48
CA ILE A 11 -0.47 3.20 9.22
C ILE A 11 -0.78 4.10 8.02
N ILE A 12 -1.83 4.94 8.09
CA ILE A 12 -2.17 5.87 7.01
C ILE A 12 -1.00 6.81 6.72
N VAL A 13 -0.40 7.40 7.76
CA VAL A 13 0.73 8.33 7.60
C VAL A 13 1.90 7.65 6.92
N LEU A 14 2.25 6.43 7.33
CA LEU A 14 3.32 5.65 6.70
C LEU A 14 2.99 5.33 5.24
N GLN A 15 1.77 4.91 4.93
CA GLN A 15 1.34 4.63 3.56
C GLN A 15 1.44 5.88 2.67
N LEU A 16 1.02 7.05 3.16
CA LEU A 16 1.11 8.31 2.42
C LEU A 16 2.56 8.75 2.18
N ILE A 17 3.42 8.62 3.18
CA ILE A 17 4.86 8.91 3.03
C ILE A 17 5.48 7.97 2.01
N SER A 18 5.19 6.67 2.08
CA SER A 18 5.70 5.69 1.11
C SER A 18 5.20 5.96 -0.32
N LEU A 19 3.94 6.38 -0.49
CA LEU A 19 3.43 6.80 -1.80
C LEU A 19 4.12 8.07 -2.32
N GLY A 20 4.36 9.05 -1.44
CA GLY A 20 5.11 10.25 -1.78
C GLY A 20 6.54 9.93 -2.20
N HIS A 21 7.22 9.03 -1.49
CA HIS A 21 8.54 8.55 -1.84
C HIS A 21 8.54 7.80 -3.18
N LEU A 22 7.59 6.88 -3.39
CA LEU A 22 7.43 6.15 -4.64
C LEU A 22 7.23 7.10 -5.84
N TYR A 23 6.38 8.12 -5.68
CA TYR A 23 6.17 9.14 -6.71
C TYR A 23 7.44 9.95 -6.99
N TYR A 24 8.19 10.30 -5.93
CA TYR A 24 9.48 10.97 -6.07
C TYR A 24 10.49 10.10 -6.83
N THR A 25 10.63 8.82 -6.46
CA THR A 25 11.50 7.86 -7.15
C THR A 25 11.09 7.66 -8.60
N TYR A 26 9.79 7.60 -8.89
CA TYR A 26 9.29 7.51 -10.27
C TYR A 26 9.66 8.75 -11.10
N LYS A 27 9.56 9.95 -10.52
CA LYS A 27 9.77 11.22 -11.25
C LYS A 27 11.25 11.61 -11.40
N TYR A 28 12.06 11.35 -10.37
CA TYR A 28 13.45 11.84 -10.29
C TYR A 28 14.49 10.73 -10.22
N GLY A 29 14.07 9.46 -10.14
CA GLY A 29 14.97 8.30 -10.13
C GLY A 29 15.63 8.06 -11.49
N SER A 30 16.81 7.44 -11.45
CA SER A 30 17.55 7.03 -12.65
C SER A 30 16.80 5.96 -13.44
N THR A 31 16.85 6.03 -14.77
CA THR A 31 16.19 5.08 -15.69
C THR A 31 16.89 3.73 -15.82
N GLN A 32 18.11 3.57 -15.29
CA GLN A 32 18.89 2.33 -15.46
C GLN A 32 18.32 1.13 -14.70
N ILE A 33 17.72 1.36 -13.52
CA ILE A 33 17.04 0.33 -12.73
C ILE A 33 15.63 0.86 -12.48
N PRO A 34 14.58 0.06 -12.69
CA PRO A 34 13.21 0.48 -12.39
C PRO A 34 12.99 0.46 -10.86
N ALA A 35 13.70 1.32 -10.14
CA ALA A 35 13.68 1.42 -8.68
C ALA A 35 12.27 1.69 -8.17
N ALA A 36 11.50 2.53 -8.88
CA ALA A 36 10.08 2.76 -8.57
C ALA A 36 9.26 1.46 -8.63
N PHE A 37 9.54 0.56 -9.58
CA PHE A 37 8.83 -0.71 -9.66
C PHE A 37 9.20 -1.66 -8.51
N ILE A 38 10.47 -1.67 -8.08
CA ILE A 38 10.92 -2.42 -6.91
C ILE A 38 10.25 -1.89 -5.64
N GLU A 39 10.26 -0.57 -5.44
CA GLU A 39 9.59 0.09 -4.31
C GLU A 39 8.08 -0.20 -4.29
N LEU A 40 7.42 -0.18 -5.45
CA LEU A 40 6.00 -0.52 -5.57
C LEU A 40 5.71 -1.95 -5.12
N ASN A 41 6.58 -2.90 -5.45
CA ASN A 41 6.44 -4.30 -5.02
C ASN A 41 6.63 -4.45 -3.50
N ILE A 42 7.65 -3.82 -2.94
CA ILE A 42 7.89 -3.80 -1.49
C ILE A 42 6.65 -3.21 -0.79
N LEU A 43 6.15 -2.08 -1.30
CA LEU A 43 4.97 -1.42 -0.77
C LEU A 43 3.72 -2.31 -0.85
N ALA A 44 3.52 -3.03 -1.95
CA ALA A 44 2.41 -3.97 -2.09
C ALA A 44 2.48 -5.10 -1.04
N VAL A 45 3.65 -5.70 -0.82
CA VAL A 45 3.84 -6.74 0.20
C VAL A 45 3.55 -6.21 1.60
N LEU A 46 4.04 -5.01 1.94
CA LEU A 46 3.74 -4.37 3.23
C LEU A 46 2.25 -4.08 3.39
N ASN A 47 1.55 -3.72 2.30
CA ASN A 47 0.10 -3.50 2.33
C ASN A 47 -0.69 -4.80 2.51
N ILE A 48 -0.18 -5.96 2.08
CA ILE A 48 -0.77 -7.26 2.45
C ILE A 48 -0.72 -7.46 3.98
N VAL A 49 0.41 -7.12 4.62
CA VAL A 49 0.53 -7.18 6.09
C VAL A 49 -0.48 -6.27 6.78
N VAL A 50 -0.70 -5.05 6.25
CA VAL A 50 -1.73 -4.13 6.76
C VAL A 50 -3.13 -4.74 6.66
N LEU A 51 -3.46 -5.42 5.56
CA LEU A 51 -4.74 -6.11 5.41
C LEU A 51 -4.90 -7.24 6.43
N ILE A 52 -3.83 -8.02 6.68
CA ILE A 52 -3.84 -9.07 7.72
C ILE A 52 -4.07 -8.46 9.10
N LEU A 53 -3.38 -7.37 9.45
CA LEU A 53 -3.60 -6.67 10.72
C LEU A 53 -5.03 -6.15 10.83
N SER A 54 -5.58 -5.61 9.75
CA SER A 54 -6.96 -5.12 9.72
C SER A 54 -7.98 -6.24 10.00
N TYR A 55 -7.71 -7.48 9.57
CA TYR A 55 -8.55 -8.63 9.89
C TYR A 55 -8.69 -8.83 11.41
N PHE A 56 -7.59 -8.78 12.15
CA PHE A 56 -7.62 -8.98 13.60
C PHE A 56 -8.17 -7.77 14.37
N PHE A 57 -7.82 -6.55 13.97
CA PHE A 57 -8.13 -5.32 14.73
C PHE A 57 -9.41 -4.59 14.30
N TYR A 58 -9.97 -4.92 13.13
CA TYR A 58 -11.22 -4.32 12.63
C TYR A 58 -12.34 -5.35 12.47
N PHE A 59 -12.06 -6.52 11.90
CA PHE A 59 -13.10 -7.53 11.62
C PHE A 59 -13.34 -8.48 12.80
N ASN A 60 -12.31 -8.81 13.58
CA ASN A 60 -12.40 -9.76 14.70
C ASN A 60 -12.66 -9.09 16.07
N THR A 61 -13.06 -7.81 16.10
CA THR A 61 -13.25 -7.05 17.34
C THR A 61 -14.71 -6.58 17.47
N PRO A 62 -15.36 -6.72 18.65
CA PRO A 62 -16.76 -6.32 18.84
C PRO A 62 -16.98 -4.80 18.67
N GLU A 63 -15.98 -3.99 18.99
CA GLU A 63 -15.99 -2.56 18.68
C GLU A 63 -15.25 -2.32 17.35
N LYS A 64 -16.01 -2.08 16.28
CA LYS A 64 -15.42 -1.72 14.98
C LYS A 64 -14.71 -0.37 15.11
N GLN A 65 -13.39 -0.39 15.03
CA GLN A 65 -12.58 0.82 15.01
C GLN A 65 -12.78 1.55 13.67
N GLY A 66 -13.65 2.55 13.66
CA GLY A 66 -14.16 3.21 12.45
C GLY A 66 -13.15 3.93 11.55
N LEU A 67 -11.85 3.91 11.83
CA LEU A 67 -10.82 4.54 10.99
C LEU A 67 -10.02 3.57 10.12
N TRP A 68 -10.18 2.25 10.31
CA TRP A 68 -9.43 1.23 9.56
C TRP A 68 -9.83 1.10 8.09
N TRP A 69 -10.99 1.60 7.69
CA TRP A 69 -11.41 1.57 6.29
C TRP A 69 -10.45 2.34 5.37
N LEU A 70 -9.83 3.42 5.85
CA LEU A 70 -8.86 4.23 5.11
C LEU A 70 -7.60 3.42 4.74
N PRO A 71 -6.84 2.87 5.71
CA PRO A 71 -5.64 2.11 5.39
C PRO A 71 -5.96 0.84 4.59
N ILE A 72 -7.11 0.20 4.83
CA ILE A 72 -7.59 -0.94 4.03
C ILE A 72 -7.77 -0.53 2.56
N THR A 73 -8.47 0.57 2.31
CA THR A 73 -8.76 1.05 0.95
C THR A 73 -7.45 1.39 0.21
N ILE A 74 -6.53 2.09 0.88
CA ILE A 74 -5.21 2.41 0.32
C ILE A 74 -4.44 1.13 0.00
N SER A 75 -4.44 0.13 0.89
CA SER A 75 -3.77 -1.15 0.66
C SER A 75 -4.31 -1.88 -0.57
N VAL A 76 -5.64 -1.95 -0.70
CA VAL A 76 -6.28 -2.61 -1.85
C VAL A 76 -5.90 -1.90 -3.15
N LEU A 77 -5.95 -0.56 -3.17
CA LEU A 77 -5.59 0.22 -4.36
C LEU A 77 -4.14 -0.01 -4.79
N ILE A 78 -3.20 -0.04 -3.84
CA ILE A 78 -1.78 -0.30 -4.12
C ILE A 78 -1.61 -1.69 -4.73
N ILE A 79 -2.22 -2.73 -4.14
CA ILE A 79 -2.10 -4.10 -4.64
C ILE A 79 -2.71 -4.23 -6.04
N VAL A 80 -3.89 -3.67 -6.27
CA VAL A 80 -4.56 -3.68 -7.59
C VAL A 80 -3.70 -2.94 -8.62
N PHE A 81 -3.16 -1.78 -8.27
CA PHE A 81 -2.27 -1.02 -9.16
C PHE A 81 -1.02 -1.83 -9.53
N THR A 82 -0.38 -2.48 -8.57
CA THR A 82 0.76 -3.37 -8.82
C THR A 82 0.40 -4.52 -9.77
N LEU A 83 -0.76 -5.15 -9.59
CA LEU A 83 -1.24 -6.20 -10.49
C LEU A 83 -1.47 -5.68 -11.91
N ILE A 84 -2.05 -4.50 -12.07
CA ILE A 84 -2.24 -3.86 -13.38
C ILE A 84 -0.88 -3.62 -14.05
N CYS A 85 0.13 -3.12 -13.33
CA CYS A 85 1.49 -2.96 -13.87
C CYS A 85 2.06 -4.29 -14.37
N TYR A 86 1.90 -5.38 -13.61
CA TYR A 86 2.32 -6.72 -14.04
C TYR A 86 1.61 -7.21 -15.29
N ILE A 87 0.29 -6.99 -15.40
CA ILE A 87 -0.49 -7.35 -16.59
C ILE A 87 0.01 -6.58 -17.81
N ILE A 88 0.22 -5.27 -17.68
CA ILE A 88 0.73 -4.43 -18.79
C ILE A 88 2.11 -4.89 -19.24
N MET A 89 3.06 -5.09 -18.31
CA MET A 89 4.40 -5.60 -18.67
C MET A 89 4.35 -6.99 -19.29
N GLY A 90 3.44 -7.84 -18.81
CA GLY A 90 3.19 -9.16 -19.38
C GLY A 90 2.76 -9.06 -20.84
N ILE A 91 1.77 -8.20 -21.14
CA ILE A 91 1.26 -7.98 -22.50
C ILE A 91 2.34 -7.37 -23.40
N ASP A 92 3.03 -6.32 -22.93
CA ASP A 92 4.06 -5.63 -23.71
C ASP A 92 5.26 -6.54 -24.04
N LYS A 93 5.56 -7.52 -23.19
CA LYS A 93 6.61 -8.51 -23.47
C LYS A 93 6.33 -9.38 -24.70
N TYR A 94 5.05 -9.63 -25.00
CA TYR A 94 4.64 -10.47 -26.13
C TYR A 94 4.24 -9.67 -27.38
N LYS A 95 4.43 -8.35 -27.34
CA LYS A 95 4.23 -7.42 -28.46
C LYS A 95 5.54 -7.16 -29.18
#